data_AF-A0AA97HLG3-F1
#
_entry.id   AF-A0AA97HLG3-F1
#
_cell.length_a   1.000
_cell.length_b   1.000
_cell.length_c   1.000
_cell.angle_alpha   90.00
_cell.angle_beta   90.00
_cell.angle_gamma   90.00
#
_symmetry.space_group_name_H-M   'P 1'
#
loop_
_entity.id
_entity.type
_entity.pdbx_description
1 polymer ?
#
loop_
_entity_poly.entity_id
_entity_poly.type
_entity_poly.pdbx_seq_one_letter_code
_entity_poly.pdbx_strand_id
1 'polypeptide(L)'
;MRSLLLDIASAFNNVYSGWIWWNLFLAFVPLLLSYGLFRNQVIPRVWFFAAWVVVVATGVVGLWPRIPRLMWGWSNIVGDGGAVTLLQLLWLLVVIAIAAAMSIAIFHKKQTSQGWLWWVGLAMFLAFLPNAPYVLTDIIHLIRGTSAGQTPIWVVALVFIPIHAVAILLGFQAYVISILNLAIYLKQQGAKALILPIELTIHALCAVGIYLGRFLRFNSWDLVVAPTDVITDTLDVLTSRRPVAVMVVTFLILASLYWLMKQITLGLKLRIRYARQGLDALD
;
A
#
# COMPACT_ATOMS: atom_id res chain seq x y z
N MET A 1 21.83 4.61 29.31
CA MET A 1 20.69 5.26 28.60
C MET A 1 21.14 6.12 27.41
N ARG A 2 22.11 7.03 27.56
CA ARG A 2 22.57 7.89 26.44
C ARG A 2 23.16 7.11 25.26
N SER A 3 23.94 6.06 25.51
CA SER A 3 24.44 5.15 24.46
C SER A 3 23.32 4.39 23.74
N LEU A 4 22.35 3.84 24.48
CA LEU A 4 21.19 3.13 23.91
C LEU A 4 20.37 4.01 22.97
N LEU A 5 20.08 5.25 23.36
CA LEU A 5 19.32 6.19 22.51
C LEU A 5 20.11 6.60 21.26
N LEU A 6 21.43 6.71 21.35
CA LEU A 6 22.30 7.00 20.20
C LEU A 6 22.40 5.82 19.24
N ASP A 7 22.47 4.59 19.75
CA ASP A 7 22.47 3.36 18.93
C ASP A 7 21.14 3.23 18.16
N ILE A 8 20.00 3.49 18.82
CA ILE A 8 18.69 3.49 18.18
C ILE A 8 18.59 4.61 17.15
N ALA A 9 18.96 5.85 17.51
CA ALA A 9 18.86 7.00 16.61
C ALA A 9 19.74 6.86 15.36
N SER A 10 20.98 6.38 15.52
CA SER A 10 21.88 6.11 14.41
C SER A 10 21.36 5.00 13.49
N ALA A 11 20.79 3.93 14.06
CA ALA A 11 20.19 2.86 13.30
C ALA A 11 18.97 3.33 12.47
N PHE A 12 18.12 4.19 13.03
CA PHE A 12 16.98 4.77 12.29
C PHE A 12 17.41 5.67 11.14
N ASN A 13 18.45 6.48 11.33
CA ASN A 13 18.94 7.39 10.31
C ASN A 13 19.65 6.65 9.15
N ASN A 14 20.40 5.58 9.46
CA ASN A 14 21.20 4.88 8.46
C ASN A 14 20.44 3.76 7.76
N VAL A 15 19.71 2.92 8.50
CA VAL A 15 19.08 1.72 7.93
C VAL A 15 17.65 1.97 7.45
N TYR A 16 16.89 2.81 8.17
CA TYR A 16 15.45 2.90 7.96
C TYR A 16 14.93 4.16 7.28
N SER A 17 15.65 5.30 7.30
CA SER A 17 15.33 6.57 6.62
C SER A 17 13.85 6.78 6.18
N GLY A 18 12.89 6.60 7.10
CA GLY A 18 11.45 6.78 6.82
C GLY A 18 10.80 5.74 5.88
N TRP A 19 11.52 4.70 5.47
CA TRP A 19 11.10 3.73 4.48
C TRP A 19 9.88 2.89 4.90
N ILE A 20 9.84 2.42 6.14
CA ILE A 20 8.69 1.67 6.65
C ILE A 20 7.44 2.54 6.75
N TRP A 21 7.61 3.80 7.15
CA TRP A 21 6.52 4.77 7.25
C TRP A 21 5.95 5.09 5.87
N TRP A 22 6.82 5.21 4.86
CA TRP A 22 6.40 5.38 3.46
C TRP A 22 5.58 4.20 2.94
N ASN A 23 6.02 2.98 3.20
CA ASN A 23 5.28 1.81 2.73
C ASN A 23 3.96 1.62 3.49
N LEU A 24 3.94 1.91 4.79
CA LEU A 24 2.72 1.88 5.58
C LEU A 24 1.70 2.94 5.09
N PHE A 25 2.18 4.14 4.72
CA PHE A 25 1.37 5.15 4.04
C PHE A 25 0.73 4.59 2.76
N LEU A 26 1.55 4.04 1.86
CA LEU A 26 1.05 3.47 0.60
C LEU A 26 0.07 2.31 0.83
N ALA A 27 0.27 1.52 1.88
CA ALA A 27 -0.62 0.43 2.26
C ALA A 27 -2.01 0.90 2.74
N PHE A 28 -2.10 2.08 3.36
CA PHE A 28 -3.37 2.64 3.83
C PHE A 28 -4.17 3.40 2.76
N VAL A 29 -3.53 3.85 1.67
CA VAL A 29 -4.23 4.48 0.53
C VAL A 29 -5.36 3.61 -0.03
N PRO A 30 -5.15 2.34 -0.44
CA PRO A 30 -6.23 1.51 -0.97
C PRO A 30 -7.31 1.22 0.07
N LEU A 31 -6.96 1.17 1.36
CA LEU A 31 -7.93 1.04 2.45
C LEU A 31 -8.90 2.21 2.47
N LEU A 32 -8.41 3.44 2.48
CA LEU A 32 -9.26 4.63 2.49
C LEU A 32 -10.09 4.75 1.21
N LEU A 33 -9.50 4.46 0.04
CA LEU A 33 -10.22 4.40 -1.22
C LEU A 33 -11.36 3.37 -1.17
N SER A 34 -11.13 2.19 -0.59
CA SER A 34 -12.16 1.15 -0.46
C SER A 34 -13.34 1.62 0.38
N TYR A 35 -13.12 2.41 1.43
CA TYR A 35 -14.20 2.97 2.23
C TYR A 35 -15.00 4.01 1.45
N GLY A 36 -14.33 4.90 0.72
CA GLY A 36 -14.99 5.89 -0.12
C GLY A 36 -15.78 5.29 -1.30
N LEU A 37 -15.30 4.20 -1.89
CA LEU A 37 -15.91 3.56 -3.06
C LEU A 37 -17.01 2.56 -2.71
N PHE A 38 -16.81 1.78 -1.64
CA PHE A 38 -17.61 0.58 -1.35
C PHE A 38 -18.37 0.67 -0.02
N ARG A 39 -18.05 1.63 0.86
CA ARG A 39 -18.63 1.74 2.23
C ARG A 39 -18.96 3.19 2.61
N ASN A 40 -19.34 4.01 1.64
CA ASN A 40 -19.57 5.46 1.76
C ASN A 40 -20.57 5.90 2.85
N GLN A 41 -21.43 5.02 3.35
CA GLN A 41 -22.45 5.32 4.37
C GLN A 41 -22.06 4.88 5.79
N VAL A 42 -20.89 4.27 5.98
CA VAL A 42 -20.51 3.64 7.26
C VAL A 42 -19.72 4.60 8.16
N ILE A 43 -18.88 5.45 7.56
CA ILE A 43 -18.00 6.36 8.31
C ILE A 43 -18.50 7.80 8.09
N PRO A 44 -18.73 8.59 9.16
CA PRO A 44 -19.03 10.01 9.02
C PRO A 44 -17.91 10.76 8.27
N ARG A 45 -18.27 11.73 7.42
CA ARG A 45 -17.31 12.46 6.56
C ARG A 45 -16.13 13.05 7.35
N VAL A 46 -16.37 13.57 8.56
CA VAL A 46 -15.32 14.15 9.42
C VAL A 46 -14.26 13.11 9.79
N TRP A 47 -14.67 11.90 10.20
CA TRP A 47 -13.74 10.83 10.55
C TRP A 47 -13.02 10.25 9.34
N PHE A 48 -13.69 10.21 8.18
CA PHE A 48 -13.05 9.82 6.93
C PHE A 48 -11.96 10.84 6.52
N PHE A 49 -12.24 12.14 6.67
CA PHE A 49 -11.25 13.19 6.43
C PHE A 49 -10.09 13.13 7.42
N ALA A 50 -10.37 12.95 8.72
CA ALA A 50 -9.34 12.78 9.73
C ALA A 50 -8.42 11.59 9.41
N ALA A 51 -8.98 10.47 8.93
CA ALA A 51 -8.20 9.31 8.51
C ALA A 51 -7.26 9.64 7.33
N TRP A 52 -7.73 10.40 6.33
CA TRP A 52 -6.89 10.89 5.23
C TRP A 52 -5.77 11.79 5.73
N VAL A 53 -6.06 12.72 6.64
CA VAL A 53 -5.04 13.62 7.23
C VAL A 53 -3.95 12.81 7.94
N VAL A 54 -4.33 11.81 8.74
CA VAL A 54 -3.38 10.94 9.43
C VAL A 54 -2.51 10.17 8.43
N VAL A 55 -3.11 9.55 7.41
CA VAL A 55 -2.39 8.81 6.38
C VAL A 55 -1.41 9.72 5.63
N VAL A 56 -1.85 10.89 5.19
CA VAL A 56 -0.98 11.89 4.53
C VAL A 56 0.16 12.33 5.44
N ALA A 57 -0.11 12.61 6.72
CA ALA A 57 0.94 12.96 7.69
C ALA A 57 1.97 11.83 7.85
N THR A 58 1.52 10.57 7.83
CA THR A 58 2.41 9.40 7.87
C THR A 58 3.31 9.34 6.63
N GLY A 59 2.75 9.65 5.45
CA GLY A 59 3.49 9.77 4.20
C GLY A 59 4.54 10.89 4.23
N VAL A 60 4.19 12.06 4.78
CA VAL A 60 5.12 13.19 4.96
C VAL A 60 6.30 12.82 5.85
N VAL A 61 6.03 12.15 6.99
CA VAL A 61 7.10 11.65 7.88
C VAL A 61 7.99 10.62 7.19
N GLY A 62 7.40 9.72 6.38
CA GLY A 62 8.17 8.75 5.59
C GLY A 62 9.01 9.37 4.47
N LEU A 63 8.53 10.46 3.87
CA LEU A 63 9.23 11.24 2.85
C LEU A 63 10.36 12.09 3.44
N TRP A 64 10.23 12.55 4.69
CA TRP A 64 11.14 13.51 5.31
C TRP A 64 12.64 13.18 5.13
N PRO A 65 13.11 11.95 5.39
CA PRO A 65 14.53 11.61 5.25
C PRO A 65 15.00 11.52 3.79
N ARG A 66 14.07 11.54 2.82
CA ARG A 66 14.35 11.54 1.39
C ARG A 66 14.33 12.94 0.79
N ILE A 67 13.75 13.93 1.47
CA ILE A 67 13.66 15.32 0.99
C ILE A 67 15.03 15.87 0.58
N PRO A 68 16.14 15.71 1.33
CA PRO A 68 17.43 16.25 0.91
C PRO A 68 17.95 15.63 -0.40
N ARG A 69 17.78 14.30 -0.57
CA ARG A 69 18.13 13.61 -1.83
C ARG A 69 17.23 14.02 -2.98
N LEU A 70 15.94 14.20 -2.69
CA LEU A 70 14.99 14.72 -3.66
C LEU A 70 15.37 16.12 -4.09
N MET A 71 15.66 17.03 -3.16
CA MET A 71 16.10 18.41 -3.42
C MET A 71 17.41 18.48 -4.21
N TRP A 72 18.37 17.60 -3.89
CA TRP A 72 19.65 17.52 -4.62
C TRP A 72 19.47 16.92 -6.03
N GLY A 73 18.65 15.88 -6.17
CA GLY A 73 18.22 15.39 -7.47
C GLY A 73 17.48 16.48 -8.26
N TRP A 74 16.62 17.25 -7.59
CA TRP A 74 15.86 18.38 -8.14
C TRP A 74 16.78 19.48 -8.64
N SER A 75 17.83 19.86 -7.89
CA SER A 75 18.79 20.88 -8.33
C SER A 75 19.58 20.43 -9.55
N ASN A 76 19.91 19.13 -9.66
CA ASN A 76 20.60 18.58 -10.81
C ASN A 76 19.68 18.47 -12.04
N ILE A 77 18.42 18.07 -11.82
CA ILE A 77 17.39 17.92 -12.85
C ILE A 77 16.93 19.29 -13.40
N VAL A 78 16.75 20.30 -12.54
CA VAL A 78 16.38 21.67 -12.90
C VAL A 78 17.58 22.42 -13.51
N GLY A 79 18.81 22.10 -13.10
CA GLY A 79 20.03 22.63 -13.70
C GLY A 79 20.26 22.20 -15.15
N ASP A 80 19.74 21.03 -15.54
CA ASP A 80 19.89 20.47 -16.89
C ASP A 80 18.92 21.10 -17.92
N GLY A 81 17.86 21.79 -17.47
CA GLY A 81 16.91 22.51 -18.33
C GLY A 81 16.14 21.67 -19.36
N GLY A 82 16.26 20.33 -19.32
CA GLY A 82 15.73 19.43 -20.35
C GLY A 82 14.21 19.24 -20.32
N ALA A 83 13.63 18.88 -21.47
CA ALA A 83 12.19 18.60 -21.62
C ALA A 83 11.69 17.48 -20.68
N VAL A 84 12.56 16.50 -20.37
CA VAL A 84 12.27 15.39 -19.45
C VAL A 84 12.01 15.89 -18.03
N THR A 85 12.78 16.87 -17.56
CA THR A 85 12.60 17.52 -16.26
C THR A 85 11.24 18.20 -16.15
N LEU A 86 10.86 18.98 -17.16
CA LEU A 86 9.58 19.67 -17.19
C LEU A 86 8.42 18.66 -17.16
N LEU A 87 8.55 17.56 -17.90
CA LEU A 87 7.57 16.49 -17.93
C LEU A 87 7.40 15.82 -16.55
N GLN A 88 8.50 15.58 -15.82
CA GLN A 88 8.47 15.03 -14.46
C GLN A 88 7.78 15.96 -13.46
N LEU A 89 8.04 17.28 -13.55
CA LEU A 89 7.42 18.27 -12.67
C LEU A 89 5.91 18.42 -12.95
N LEU A 90 5.54 18.48 -14.22
CA LEU A 90 4.14 18.50 -14.63
C LEU A 90 3.41 17.24 -14.18
N TRP A 91 4.04 16.07 -14.29
CA TRP A 91 3.47 14.81 -13.84
C TRP A 91 3.22 14.77 -12.33
N LEU A 92 4.18 15.23 -11.52
CA LEU A 92 4.01 15.35 -10.06
C LEU A 92 2.83 16.26 -9.69
N LEU A 93 2.71 17.40 -10.36
CA LEU A 93 1.57 18.31 -10.17
C LEU A 93 0.26 17.67 -10.59
N VAL A 94 0.23 16.89 -11.67
CA VAL A 94 -0.95 16.14 -12.12
C VAL A 94 -1.34 15.07 -11.10
N VAL A 95 -0.40 14.29 -10.56
CA VAL A 95 -0.68 13.26 -9.55
C VAL A 95 -1.22 13.89 -8.27
N ILE A 96 -0.62 14.99 -7.81
CA ILE A 96 -1.09 15.75 -6.63
C ILE A 96 -2.49 16.32 -6.90
N ALA A 97 -2.71 16.92 -8.07
CA ALA A 97 -4.00 17.49 -8.45
C ALA A 97 -5.09 16.41 -8.55
N ILE A 98 -4.78 15.24 -9.12
CA ILE A 98 -5.71 14.11 -9.19
C ILE A 98 -6.03 13.61 -7.79
N ALA A 99 -5.02 13.39 -6.94
CA ALA A 99 -5.24 12.94 -5.56
C ALA A 99 -6.08 13.94 -4.76
N ALA A 100 -5.83 15.25 -4.91
CA ALA A 100 -6.60 16.31 -4.26
C ALA A 100 -8.03 16.41 -4.82
N ALA A 101 -8.19 16.41 -6.14
CA ALA A 101 -9.49 16.46 -6.81
C ALA A 101 -10.35 15.25 -6.46
N MET A 102 -9.75 14.06 -6.41
CA MET A 102 -10.41 12.85 -5.94
C MET A 102 -10.89 12.96 -4.51
N SER A 103 -10.03 13.45 -3.61
CA SER A 103 -10.41 13.69 -2.22
C SER A 103 -11.66 14.58 -2.18
N ILE A 104 -11.60 15.76 -2.80
CA ILE A 104 -12.71 16.71 -2.85
C ILE A 104 -13.97 16.11 -3.48
N ALA A 105 -13.84 15.38 -4.60
CA ALA A 105 -14.94 14.79 -5.33
C ALA A 105 -15.65 13.67 -4.56
N ILE A 106 -14.89 12.83 -3.84
CA ILE A 106 -15.43 11.80 -2.94
C ILE A 106 -16.18 12.46 -1.78
N PHE A 107 -15.70 13.61 -1.28
CA PHE A 107 -16.33 14.31 -0.16
C PHE A 107 -17.62 15.06 -0.55
N HIS A 108 -17.77 15.55 -1.77
CA HIS A 108 -18.88 16.45 -2.13
C HIS A 108 -20.13 15.75 -2.67
N LYS A 109 -20.04 14.61 -3.36
CA LYS A 109 -21.22 14.01 -4.01
C LYS A 109 -22.02 13.08 -3.08
N LYS A 110 -23.35 13.25 -3.01
CA LYS A 110 -24.26 12.15 -2.66
C LYS A 110 -24.08 11.10 -3.76
N GLN A 111 -23.43 10.00 -3.43
CA GLN A 111 -23.00 9.01 -4.41
C GLN A 111 -24.21 8.19 -4.87
N THR A 112 -24.88 8.66 -5.92
CA THR A 112 -25.82 7.88 -6.71
C THR A 112 -25.40 7.91 -8.20
N SER A 113 -25.40 6.71 -8.78
CA SER A 113 -24.88 6.29 -10.10
C SER A 113 -23.35 6.35 -10.29
N GLN A 114 -22.82 5.29 -10.90
CA GLN A 114 -21.40 5.04 -11.21
C GLN A 114 -20.86 6.04 -12.24
N GLY A 115 -20.72 7.31 -11.87
CA GLY A 115 -20.09 8.33 -12.71
C GLY A 115 -18.59 8.09 -12.93
N TRP A 116 -17.99 8.80 -13.88
CA TRP A 116 -16.56 8.65 -14.25
C TRP A 116 -15.58 8.72 -13.06
N LEU A 117 -15.88 9.54 -12.04
CA LEU A 117 -15.09 9.65 -10.81
C LEU A 117 -15.00 8.34 -10.01
N TRP A 118 -16.05 7.52 -10.05
CA TRP A 118 -16.05 6.21 -9.40
C TRP A 118 -15.09 5.25 -10.11
N TRP A 119 -15.08 5.26 -11.45
CA TRP A 119 -14.16 4.46 -12.26
C TRP A 119 -12.70 4.90 -12.08
N VAL A 120 -12.46 6.21 -12.04
CA VAL A 120 -11.14 6.77 -11.72
C VAL A 120 -10.69 6.32 -10.33
N GLY A 121 -11.58 6.34 -9.33
CA GLY A 121 -11.27 5.84 -8.00
C GLY A 121 -11.03 4.34 -7.95
N LEU A 122 -11.78 3.54 -8.72
CA LEU A 122 -11.54 2.11 -8.84
C LEU A 122 -10.18 1.82 -9.49
N ALA A 123 -9.81 2.54 -10.54
CA ALA A 123 -8.50 2.40 -11.18
C ALA A 123 -7.37 2.71 -10.20
N MET A 124 -7.49 3.80 -9.43
CA MET A 124 -6.52 4.13 -8.37
C MET A 124 -6.51 3.11 -7.24
N PHE A 125 -7.68 2.63 -6.82
CA PHE A 125 -7.76 1.55 -5.85
C PHE A 125 -6.95 0.33 -6.31
N LEU A 126 -7.16 -0.15 -7.54
CA LEU A 126 -6.45 -1.29 -8.09
C LEU A 126 -4.95 -1.03 -8.29
N ALA A 127 -4.56 0.17 -8.70
CA ALA A 127 -3.15 0.53 -8.89
C ALA A 127 -2.38 0.62 -7.56
N PHE A 128 -3.01 1.11 -6.49
CA PHE A 128 -2.39 1.22 -5.17
C PHE A 128 -2.53 -0.05 -4.32
N LEU A 129 -3.48 -0.94 -4.64
CA LEU A 129 -3.75 -2.16 -3.87
C LEU A 129 -2.52 -3.07 -3.67
N PRO A 130 -1.63 -3.29 -4.65
CA PRO A 130 -0.43 -4.11 -4.47
C PRO A 130 0.51 -3.59 -3.37
N ASN A 131 0.50 -2.28 -3.06
CA ASN A 131 1.35 -1.71 -2.02
C ASN A 131 0.98 -2.17 -0.61
N ALA A 132 -0.28 -2.55 -0.36
CA ALA A 132 -0.71 -3.03 0.95
C ALA A 132 -0.07 -4.39 1.33
N PRO A 133 -0.14 -5.44 0.49
CA PRO A 133 0.58 -6.68 0.72
C PRO A 133 2.08 -6.58 0.41
N TYR A 134 2.54 -5.57 -0.35
CA TYR A 134 3.96 -5.34 -0.62
C TYR A 134 4.79 -5.19 0.65
N VAL A 135 4.19 -4.64 1.72
CA VAL A 135 4.83 -4.50 3.04
C VAL A 135 5.34 -5.86 3.56
N LEU A 136 4.74 -6.99 3.18
CA LEU A 136 5.25 -8.32 3.55
C LEU A 136 6.69 -8.56 3.05
N THR A 137 7.05 -7.98 1.89
CA THR A 137 8.38 -8.10 1.29
C THR A 137 9.41 -7.18 1.92
N ASP A 138 9.00 -6.34 2.86
CA ASP A 138 9.85 -5.35 3.52
C ASP A 138 10.92 -5.98 4.40
N ILE A 139 10.71 -7.24 4.80
CA ILE A 139 11.69 -8.05 5.53
C ILE A 139 13.05 -8.13 4.82
N ILE A 140 13.08 -8.02 3.49
CA ILE A 140 14.32 -8.00 2.71
C ILE A 140 15.18 -6.76 3.05
N HIS A 141 14.59 -5.61 3.36
CA HIS A 141 15.34 -4.43 3.79
C HIS A 141 15.89 -4.60 5.20
N LEU A 142 15.12 -5.21 6.10
CA LEU A 142 15.60 -5.57 7.43
C LEU A 142 16.84 -6.46 7.34
N ILE A 143 16.78 -7.52 6.53
CA ILE A 143 17.90 -8.46 6.30
C ILE A 143 19.13 -7.72 5.76
N ARG A 144 18.97 -6.90 4.71
CA ARG A 144 20.10 -6.14 4.13
C ARG A 144 20.73 -5.16 5.12
N GLY A 145 19.90 -4.48 5.92
CA GLY A 145 20.36 -3.57 6.97
C GLY A 145 21.11 -4.28 8.09
N THR A 146 20.75 -5.53 8.39
CA THR A 146 21.47 -6.35 9.38
C THR A 146 22.79 -6.87 8.84
N SER A 147 22.80 -7.38 7.61
CA SER A 147 23.99 -7.98 7.00
C SER A 147 25.12 -6.99 6.76
N ALA A 148 24.83 -5.68 6.70
CA ALA A 148 25.84 -4.64 6.56
C ALA A 148 26.71 -4.43 7.83
N GLY A 149 26.37 -5.05 8.97
CA GLY A 149 27.14 -4.94 10.22
C GLY A 149 27.06 -3.57 10.91
N GLN A 150 26.22 -2.66 10.40
CA GLN A 150 26.14 -1.26 10.86
C GLN A 150 25.22 -1.06 12.08
N THR A 151 24.44 -2.08 12.47
CA THR A 151 23.46 -1.97 13.56
C THR A 151 23.69 -3.10 14.58
N PRO A 152 23.75 -2.80 15.88
CA PRO A 152 23.85 -3.82 16.92
C PRO A 152 22.68 -4.81 16.84
N ILE A 153 22.98 -6.11 16.96
CA ILE A 153 21.99 -7.19 16.82
C ILE A 153 20.80 -7.01 17.77
N TRP A 154 21.03 -6.50 18.99
CA TRP A 154 19.97 -6.27 19.97
C TRP A 154 18.98 -5.19 19.51
N VAL A 155 19.44 -4.14 18.82
CA VAL A 155 18.55 -3.08 18.26
C VAL A 155 17.67 -3.70 17.18
N VAL A 156 18.25 -4.53 16.33
CA VAL A 156 17.51 -5.22 15.28
C VAL A 156 16.44 -6.12 15.90
N ALA A 157 16.83 -6.95 16.87
CA ALA A 157 15.95 -7.95 17.46
C ALA A 157 14.82 -7.34 18.30
N LEU A 158 15.11 -6.34 19.13
CA LEU A 158 14.15 -5.79 20.11
C LEU A 158 13.42 -4.53 19.61
N VAL A 159 13.94 -3.85 18.60
CA VAL A 159 13.32 -2.62 18.07
C VAL A 159 12.80 -2.85 16.65
N PHE A 160 13.65 -3.28 15.72
CA PHE A 160 13.25 -3.34 14.32
C PHE A 160 12.33 -4.52 13.99
N ILE A 161 12.60 -5.73 14.49
CA ILE A 161 11.72 -6.88 14.23
C ILE A 161 10.28 -6.58 14.71
N PRO A 162 10.03 -6.12 15.96
CA PRO A 162 8.68 -5.78 16.41
C PRO A 162 8.01 -4.70 15.56
N ILE A 163 8.74 -3.63 15.20
CA ILE A 163 8.21 -2.56 14.35
C ILE A 163 7.82 -3.09 12.97
N HIS A 164 8.61 -3.98 12.38
CA HIS A 164 8.30 -4.62 11.09
C HIS A 164 7.11 -5.55 11.20
N ALA A 165 7.05 -6.36 12.24
CA ALA A 165 5.93 -7.26 12.48
C ALA A 165 4.62 -6.46 12.57
N VAL A 166 4.61 -5.35 13.33
CA VAL A 166 3.43 -4.47 13.43
C VAL A 166 3.11 -3.83 12.08
N ALA A 167 4.08 -3.29 11.35
CA ALA A 167 3.84 -2.67 10.05
C ALA A 167 3.30 -3.67 9.01
N ILE A 168 3.86 -4.88 8.96
CA ILE A 168 3.40 -5.98 8.09
C ILE A 168 1.96 -6.36 8.47
N LEU A 169 1.67 -6.54 9.76
CA LEU A 169 0.32 -6.86 10.22
C LEU A 169 -0.69 -5.76 9.85
N LEU A 170 -0.34 -4.49 10.06
CA LEU A 170 -1.20 -3.36 9.73
C LEU A 170 -1.41 -3.22 8.22
N GLY A 171 -0.34 -3.29 7.42
CA GLY A 171 -0.41 -3.20 5.96
C GLY A 171 -1.19 -4.36 5.34
N PHE A 172 -0.96 -5.58 5.83
CA PHE A 172 -1.70 -6.75 5.36
C PHE A 172 -3.16 -6.74 5.83
N GLN A 173 -3.45 -6.23 7.03
CA GLN A 173 -4.82 -6.03 7.48
C GLN A 173 -5.55 -4.96 6.64
N ALA A 174 -4.85 -3.89 6.25
CA ALA A 174 -5.37 -2.89 5.32
C ALA A 174 -5.72 -3.52 3.96
N TYR A 175 -4.89 -4.44 3.46
CA TYR A 175 -5.17 -5.25 2.26
C TYR A 175 -6.44 -6.09 2.42
N VAL A 176 -6.55 -6.84 3.53
CA VAL A 176 -7.70 -7.72 3.81
C VAL A 176 -9.01 -6.93 3.88
N ILE A 177 -9.03 -5.83 4.65
CA ILE A 177 -10.23 -4.99 4.80
C ILE A 177 -10.63 -4.35 3.47
N SER A 178 -9.65 -3.92 2.67
CA SER A 178 -9.88 -3.35 1.33
C SER A 178 -10.67 -4.30 0.43
N ILE A 179 -10.25 -5.56 0.36
CA ILE A 179 -10.92 -6.59 -0.44
C ILE A 179 -12.27 -6.97 0.18
N LEU A 180 -12.38 -7.04 1.51
CA LEU A 180 -13.67 -7.31 2.16
C LEU A 180 -14.70 -6.22 1.89
N ASN A 181 -14.29 -4.95 1.83
CA ASN A 181 -15.16 -3.85 1.46
C ASN A 181 -15.70 -4.03 0.03
N LEU A 182 -14.84 -4.41 -0.92
CA LEU A 182 -15.25 -4.77 -2.29
C LEU A 182 -16.21 -5.97 -2.30
N ALA A 183 -15.92 -7.04 -1.55
CA ALA A 183 -16.77 -8.22 -1.46
C ALA A 183 -18.16 -7.89 -0.88
N ILE A 184 -18.23 -7.00 0.12
CA ILE A 184 -19.50 -6.51 0.67
C ILE A 184 -20.27 -5.72 -0.39
N TYR A 185 -19.61 -4.84 -1.13
CA TYR A 185 -20.23 -4.09 -2.23
C TYR A 185 -20.78 -5.02 -3.32
N LEU A 186 -19.99 -6.00 -3.77
CA LEU A 186 -20.44 -7.00 -4.74
C LEU A 186 -21.66 -7.78 -4.24
N LYS A 187 -21.67 -8.16 -2.95
CA LYS A 187 -22.82 -8.82 -2.32
C LYS A 187 -24.07 -7.93 -2.31
N GLN A 188 -23.92 -6.62 -2.05
CA GLN A 188 -25.03 -5.65 -2.07
C GLN A 188 -25.60 -5.45 -3.48
N GLN A 189 -24.78 -5.61 -4.52
CA GLN A 189 -25.21 -5.57 -5.92
C GLN A 189 -25.75 -6.91 -6.45
N GLY A 190 -25.91 -7.93 -5.58
CA GLY A 190 -26.39 -9.27 -5.98
C GLY A 190 -25.32 -10.15 -6.65
N ALA A 191 -24.09 -9.67 -6.84
CA ALA A 191 -23.00 -10.35 -7.53
C ALA A 191 -22.17 -11.28 -6.62
N LYS A 192 -22.81 -12.02 -5.71
CA LYS A 192 -22.12 -12.88 -4.72
C LYS A 192 -21.23 -13.94 -5.38
N ALA A 193 -21.64 -14.47 -6.53
CA ALA A 193 -20.88 -15.48 -7.27
C ALA A 193 -19.53 -14.96 -7.79
N LEU A 194 -19.40 -13.64 -8.02
CA LEU A 194 -18.17 -13.03 -8.52
C LEU A 194 -17.13 -12.74 -7.43
N ILE A 195 -17.48 -12.89 -6.15
CA ILE A 195 -16.58 -12.55 -5.04
C ILE A 195 -15.29 -13.38 -5.12
N LEU A 196 -15.38 -14.70 -5.20
CA LEU A 196 -14.19 -15.56 -5.24
C LEU A 196 -13.34 -15.33 -6.50
N PRO A 197 -13.89 -15.31 -7.73
CA PRO A 197 -13.12 -14.96 -8.93
C PRO A 197 -12.40 -13.61 -8.84
N ILE A 198 -13.06 -12.58 -8.30
CA ILE A 198 -12.48 -11.25 -8.14
C ILE A 198 -11.38 -11.24 -7.08
N GLU A 199 -11.58 -11.92 -5.93
CA GLU A 199 -10.55 -12.07 -4.89
C GLU A 199 -9.29 -12.74 -5.46
N LEU A 200 -9.44 -13.86 -6.19
CA LEU A 200 -8.32 -14.57 -6.82
C LEU A 200 -7.61 -13.71 -7.88
N THR A 201 -8.38 -13.00 -8.71
CA THR A 201 -7.82 -12.09 -9.72
C THR A 201 -7.03 -10.96 -9.07
N ILE A 202 -7.53 -10.38 -7.99
CA ILE A 202 -6.83 -9.35 -7.21
C ILE A 202 -5.53 -9.91 -6.64
N HIS A 203 -5.52 -11.11 -6.07
CA HIS A 203 -4.28 -11.73 -5.57
C HIS A 203 -3.25 -11.90 -6.69
N ALA A 204 -3.69 -12.33 -7.89
CA ALA A 204 -2.81 -12.50 -9.04
C ALA A 204 -2.24 -11.15 -9.52
N LEU A 205 -3.09 -10.12 -9.66
CA LEU A 205 -2.67 -8.77 -10.03
C LEU A 205 -1.71 -8.16 -8.99
N CYS A 206 -1.96 -8.37 -7.70
CA CYS A 206 -1.06 -7.94 -6.65
C CYS A 206 0.28 -8.68 -6.70
N ALA A 207 0.31 -9.98 -7.00
CA ALA A 207 1.55 -10.73 -7.15
C ALA A 207 2.40 -10.20 -8.32
N VAL A 208 1.77 -9.87 -9.45
CA VAL A 208 2.42 -9.20 -10.58
C VAL A 208 2.92 -7.82 -10.15
N GLY A 209 2.07 -6.98 -9.56
CA GLY A 209 2.44 -5.63 -9.12
C GLY A 209 3.60 -5.60 -8.12
N ILE A 210 3.62 -6.53 -7.16
CA ILE A 210 4.75 -6.72 -6.23
C ILE A 210 6.01 -7.11 -7.00
N TYR A 211 5.91 -8.02 -7.96
CA TYR A 211 7.07 -8.45 -8.75
C TYR A 211 7.66 -7.28 -9.54
N LEU A 212 6.83 -6.53 -10.27
CA LEU A 212 7.23 -5.37 -11.05
C LEU A 212 7.91 -4.31 -10.16
N GLY A 213 7.28 -3.97 -9.02
CA GLY A 213 7.84 -2.99 -8.09
C GLY A 213 9.13 -3.46 -7.40
N ARG A 214 9.27 -4.77 -7.11
CA ARG A 214 10.39 -5.29 -6.31
C ARG A 214 11.61 -5.67 -7.14
N PHE A 215 11.40 -6.28 -8.31
CA PHE A 215 12.47 -6.83 -9.14
C PHE A 215 12.82 -5.92 -10.30
N LEU A 216 11.82 -5.39 -11.01
CA LEU A 216 12.04 -4.44 -12.11
C LEU A 216 12.21 -3.00 -11.63
N ARG A 217 11.74 -2.69 -10.41
CA ARG A 217 11.84 -1.36 -9.77
C ARG A 217 11.21 -0.25 -10.60
N PHE A 218 10.15 -0.58 -11.35
CA PHE A 218 9.38 0.42 -12.08
C PHE A 218 8.80 1.46 -11.13
N ASN A 219 9.02 2.71 -11.49
CA ASN A 219 8.38 3.86 -10.89
C ASN A 219 7.11 4.20 -11.69
N SER A 220 6.17 4.89 -11.04
CA SER A 220 4.94 5.34 -11.69
C SER A 220 5.17 6.28 -12.89
N TRP A 221 6.37 6.84 -13.06
CA TRP A 221 6.72 7.73 -14.19
C TRP A 221 7.29 6.97 -15.40
N ASP A 222 7.72 5.72 -15.23
CA ASP A 222 8.30 4.92 -16.32
C ASP A 222 7.22 4.59 -17.39
N LEU A 223 5.96 4.41 -16.96
CA LEU A 223 4.82 4.24 -17.88
C LEU A 223 4.57 5.46 -18.79
N VAL A 224 5.00 6.65 -18.38
CA VAL A 224 4.77 7.90 -19.12
C VAL A 224 5.93 8.19 -20.06
N VAL A 225 7.16 7.95 -19.60
CA VAL A 225 8.37 8.27 -20.36
C VAL A 225 8.73 7.15 -21.34
N ALA A 226 8.48 5.90 -20.99
CA ALA A 226 8.83 4.73 -21.79
C ALA A 226 7.74 3.63 -21.71
N PRO A 227 6.51 3.90 -22.18
CA PRO A 227 5.40 2.94 -22.09
C PRO A 227 5.70 1.62 -22.81
N THR A 228 6.38 1.68 -23.96
CA THR A 228 6.73 0.48 -24.73
C THR A 228 7.67 -0.42 -23.96
N ASP A 229 8.73 0.13 -23.37
CA ASP A 229 9.74 -0.61 -22.61
C ASP A 229 9.12 -1.29 -21.37
N VAL A 230 8.25 -0.58 -20.66
CA VAL A 230 7.51 -1.15 -19.52
C VAL A 230 6.63 -2.31 -19.96
N ILE A 231 5.94 -2.19 -21.10
CA ILE A 231 5.08 -3.26 -21.62
C ILE A 231 5.91 -4.45 -22.08
N THR A 232 6.99 -4.24 -22.84
CA THR A 232 7.85 -5.33 -23.34
C THR A 232 8.51 -6.07 -22.20
N ASP A 233 9.08 -5.36 -21.23
CA ASP A 233 9.71 -5.97 -20.06
C ASP A 233 8.69 -6.75 -19.22
N THR A 234 7.47 -6.21 -19.07
CA THR A 234 6.39 -6.91 -18.36
C THR A 234 6.00 -8.20 -19.09
N LEU A 235 5.87 -8.18 -20.42
CA LEU A 235 5.54 -9.36 -21.22
C LEU A 235 6.66 -10.41 -21.20
N ASP A 236 7.92 -9.99 -21.30
CA ASP A 236 9.08 -10.88 -21.22
C ASP A 236 9.17 -11.57 -19.86
N VAL A 237 8.86 -10.84 -18.80
CA VAL A 237 8.82 -11.37 -17.44
C VAL A 237 7.63 -12.33 -17.24
N LEU A 238 6.47 -12.03 -17.82
CA LEU A 238 5.30 -12.92 -17.76
C LEU A 238 5.46 -14.21 -18.59
N THR A 239 6.40 -14.24 -19.54
CA THR A 239 6.72 -15.44 -20.34
C THR A 239 7.93 -16.21 -19.80
N SER A 240 8.71 -15.60 -18.91
CA SER A 240 9.91 -16.20 -18.32
C SER A 240 9.62 -17.13 -17.14
N ARG A 241 10.21 -18.33 -17.13
CA ARG A 241 9.95 -19.38 -16.11
C ARG A 241 10.20 -18.92 -14.67
N ARG A 242 11.34 -18.26 -14.41
CA ARG A 242 11.76 -17.89 -13.05
C ARG A 242 10.90 -16.76 -12.47
N PRO A 243 10.65 -15.64 -13.18
CA PRO A 243 9.71 -14.63 -12.70
C PRO A 243 8.30 -15.15 -12.47
N VAL A 244 7.76 -15.95 -13.40
CA VAL A 244 6.44 -16.57 -13.25
C VAL A 244 6.39 -17.44 -11.99
N ALA A 245 7.41 -18.25 -11.72
CA ALA A 245 7.47 -19.04 -10.49
C ALA A 245 7.41 -18.16 -9.23
N VAL A 246 8.13 -17.02 -9.20
CA VAL A 246 8.08 -16.07 -8.08
C VAL A 246 6.69 -15.43 -7.94
N MET A 247 6.05 -15.07 -9.05
CA MET A 247 4.70 -14.52 -9.06
C MET A 247 3.67 -15.55 -8.56
N VAL A 248 3.77 -16.81 -8.98
CA VAL A 248 2.90 -17.90 -8.53
C VAL A 248 3.08 -18.16 -7.03
N VAL A 249 4.31 -18.25 -6.54
CA VAL A 249 4.57 -18.41 -5.10
C VAL A 249 4.02 -17.23 -4.31
N THR A 250 4.21 -16.01 -4.82
CA THR A 250 3.67 -14.78 -4.19
C THR A 250 2.14 -14.83 -4.16
N PHE A 251 1.49 -15.20 -5.26
CA PHE A 251 0.04 -15.40 -5.34
C PHE A 251 -0.46 -16.40 -4.29
N LEU A 252 0.19 -17.56 -4.16
CA LEU A 252 -0.18 -18.58 -3.19
C LEU A 252 -0.04 -18.08 -1.75
N ILE A 253 1.04 -17.36 -1.44
CA ILE A 253 1.25 -16.73 -0.14
C ILE A 253 0.15 -15.72 0.15
N LEU A 254 -0.15 -14.81 -0.79
CA LEU A 254 -1.18 -13.79 -0.62
C LEU A 254 -2.56 -14.41 -0.43
N ALA A 255 -2.95 -15.37 -1.26
CA ALA A 255 -4.24 -16.03 -1.17
C ALA A 255 -4.41 -16.79 0.16
N SER A 256 -3.37 -17.50 0.61
CA SER A 256 -3.39 -18.27 1.85
C SER A 256 -3.46 -17.36 3.08
N LEU A 257 -2.60 -16.34 3.15
CA LEU A 257 -2.60 -15.37 4.24
C LEU A 257 -3.89 -14.55 4.26
N TYR A 258 -4.41 -14.16 3.09
CA TYR A 258 -5.67 -13.44 2.99
C TYR A 258 -6.81 -14.29 3.53
N TRP A 259 -6.90 -15.56 3.13
CA TRP A 259 -7.93 -16.47 3.63
C TRP A 259 -7.87 -16.60 5.15
N LEU A 260 -6.68 -16.79 5.74
CA LEU A 260 -6.49 -16.88 7.19
C LEU A 260 -6.95 -15.59 7.89
N MET A 261 -6.43 -14.44 7.45
CA MET A 261 -6.73 -13.14 8.07
C MET A 261 -8.20 -12.73 7.88
N LYS A 262 -8.83 -13.14 6.78
CA LYS A 262 -10.26 -12.99 6.55
C LYS A 262 -11.07 -13.73 7.61
N GLN A 263 -10.71 -14.98 7.94
CA GLN A 263 -11.39 -15.72 9.02
C GLN A 263 -11.21 -15.03 10.37
N ILE A 264 -9.99 -14.61 10.70
CA ILE A 264 -9.71 -13.88 11.95
C ILE A 264 -10.53 -12.60 12.04
N THR A 265 -10.55 -11.81 10.96
CA THR A 265 -11.28 -10.53 10.90
C THR A 265 -12.79 -10.72 11.07
N LEU A 266 -13.36 -11.69 10.36
CA LEU A 266 -14.79 -11.98 10.45
C LEU A 266 -15.16 -12.58 11.81
N GLY A 267 -14.33 -13.47 12.36
CA GLY A 267 -14.49 -14.05 13.69
C GLY A 267 -14.45 -12.98 14.79
N LEU A 268 -13.48 -12.07 14.76
CA LEU A 268 -13.41 -10.96 15.70
C LEU A 268 -14.64 -10.05 15.62
N LYS A 269 -15.12 -9.77 14.40
CA LYS A 269 -16.33 -8.98 14.19
C LYS A 269 -17.58 -9.67 14.77
N LEU A 270 -17.69 -10.99 14.64
CA LEU A 270 -18.77 -11.77 15.24
C LEU A 270 -18.67 -11.77 16.77
N ARG A 271 -17.46 -11.97 17.32
CA ARG A 271 -17.22 -11.92 18.77
C ARG A 271 -17.60 -10.57 19.38
N ILE A 272 -17.22 -9.47 18.73
CA ILE A 272 -17.62 -8.11 19.17
C ILE A 272 -19.14 -7.95 19.12
N ARG A 273 -19.80 -8.53 18.11
CA ARG A 273 -21.26 -8.48 18.00
C ARG A 273 -21.94 -9.27 19.12
N TYR A 274 -21.46 -10.46 19.44
CA TYR A 274 -21.96 -11.27 20.57
C TYR A 274 -21.75 -10.60 21.91
N ALA A 275 -20.56 -10.03 22.15
CA ALA A 275 -20.28 -9.27 23.36
C ALA A 275 -21.25 -8.09 23.55
N ARG A 276 -21.61 -7.38 22.46
CA ARG A 276 -22.62 -6.31 22.49
C ARG A 276 -24.05 -6.82 22.75
N GLN A 277 -24.30 -8.10 22.53
CA GLN A 277 -25.58 -8.76 22.80
C GLN A 277 -25.59 -9.46 24.17
N GLY A 278 -24.50 -9.36 24.95
CA GLY A 278 -24.37 -10.02 26.25
C GLY A 278 -24.11 -11.54 26.16
N LEU A 279 -23.72 -12.06 25.00
CA LEU A 279 -23.36 -13.46 24.81
C LEU A 279 -21.84 -13.62 24.95
N ASP A 280 -21.38 -14.53 25.80
CA ASP A 280 -19.98 -14.95 25.81
C ASP A 280 -19.73 -15.91 24.63
N ALA A 281 -18.54 -15.86 24.05
CA ALA A 281 -18.12 -16.78 22.99
C ALA A 281 -17.62 -18.13 23.55
N LEU A 282 -17.47 -18.23 24.88
CA LEU A 282 -17.04 -19.43 25.59
C LEU A 282 -18.20 -20.22 26.22
N ASP A 283 -19.40 -19.63 26.26
CA ASP A 283 -20.65 -20.28 26.69
C ASP A 283 -21.32 -21.02 25.51
#